data_AF-A0A1Q3HFA5-F1
#
_entry.id   AF-A0A1Q3HFA5-F1
#
_cell.length_a   1.000
_cell.length_b   1.000
_cell.length_c   1.000
_cell.angle_alpha   90.00
_cell.angle_beta   90.00
_cell.angle_gamma   90.00
#
_symmetry.space_group_name_H-M   'P 1'
#
loop_
_entity.id
_entity.type
_entity.pdbx_description
1 polymer ?
#
loop_
_entity_poly.entity_id
_entity_poly.type
_entity_poly.pdbx_seq_one_letter_code
_entity_poly.pdbx_strand_id
1 'polypeptide(L)'
;MSDEINWDPIRDLAQRVLERSETLKLSEDTRALLLKSAREVAISEQDAEDALRTLPTATTLLREIRHRIGEGSRRLSRARSRAYELRDAGDLDGARQLMRDALAVEVVPLYREQAETLLDQFTGLSEVLATGRLNPDLPDRPQLAVLAQRIQQGQSLDFTEDLRALLRRTAPTAAISEAETEEALKSPEGAEAIMGMILSRFREAQSRFLRSMYRMTSLRDSGDLEGARQQMRDVLAVEVVPRYREAAEEQLRGLDSPPPEA
;
A
#
# COMPACT_ATOMS: atom_id res chain seq x y z
N MET A 1 -18.88 2.80 12.97
CA MET A 1 -18.67 1.91 11.81
C MET A 1 -18.82 2.79 10.59
N SER A 2 -17.72 3.13 9.92
CA SER A 2 -17.77 3.87 8.66
C SER A 2 -18.30 2.93 7.59
N ASP A 3 -19.45 3.24 7.01
CA ASP A 3 -19.87 2.60 5.75
C ASP A 3 -18.71 2.78 4.76
N GLU A 4 -18.19 1.67 4.24
CA GLU A 4 -17.10 1.70 3.27
C GLU A 4 -17.53 2.52 2.06
N ILE A 5 -16.75 3.55 1.72
CA ILE A 5 -17.07 4.45 0.62
C ILE A 5 -16.98 3.65 -0.69
N ASN A 6 -18.13 3.43 -1.32
CA ASN A 6 -18.22 2.79 -2.63
C ASN A 6 -18.45 3.83 -3.72
N TRP A 7 -17.41 4.07 -4.53
CA TRP A 7 -17.43 4.98 -5.67
C TRP A 7 -17.75 4.33 -7.01
N ASP A 8 -17.97 3.03 -7.08
CA ASP A 8 -18.23 2.34 -8.34
C ASP A 8 -19.52 2.83 -9.02
N PRO A 9 -20.65 3.04 -8.31
CA PRO A 9 -21.86 3.58 -8.93
C PRO A 9 -21.66 4.95 -9.59
N ILE A 10 -20.89 5.85 -8.95
CA ILE A 10 -20.64 7.18 -9.51
C ILE A 10 -19.62 7.14 -10.66
N ARG A 11 -18.65 6.22 -10.61
CA ARG A 11 -17.72 5.96 -11.72
C ARG A 11 -18.45 5.41 -12.94
N ASP A 12 -19.36 4.47 -12.75
CA ASP A 12 -20.17 3.89 -13.83
C ASP A 12 -21.08 4.95 -14.47
N LEU A 13 -21.72 5.79 -13.65
CA LEU A 13 -22.51 6.91 -14.16
C LEU A 13 -21.64 7.89 -14.95
N ALA A 14 -20.48 8.27 -14.41
CA ALA A 14 -19.55 9.17 -15.07
C ALA A 14 -19.03 8.59 -16.40
N GLN A 15 -18.74 7.29 -16.45
CA GLN A 15 -18.31 6.59 -17.65
C GLN A 15 -19.38 6.68 -18.75
N ARG A 16 -20.63 6.38 -18.40
CA ARG A 16 -21.77 6.43 -19.33
C ARG A 16 -22.03 7.85 -19.86
N VAL A 17 -22.08 8.84 -18.98
CA VAL A 17 -22.44 10.21 -19.34
C VAL A 17 -21.29 10.95 -20.02
N LEU A 18 -20.07 10.84 -19.50
CA LEU A 18 -18.94 11.66 -19.95
C LEU A 18 -18.13 11.01 -21.07
N GLU A 19 -18.10 9.67 -21.16
CA GLU A 19 -17.31 8.98 -22.19
C GLU A 19 -18.20 8.37 -23.27
N ARG A 20 -19.32 7.77 -22.89
CA ARG A 20 -20.29 7.20 -23.85
C ARG A 20 -21.34 8.20 -24.32
N SER A 21 -21.27 9.45 -23.84
CA SER A 21 -22.17 10.55 -24.22
C SER A 21 -23.66 10.22 -24.00
N GLU A 22 -23.97 9.37 -23.02
CA GLU A 22 -25.35 9.13 -22.60
C GLU A 22 -25.93 10.39 -21.92
N THR A 23 -27.21 10.69 -22.19
CA THR A 23 -27.89 11.80 -21.52
C THR A 23 -28.07 11.49 -20.04
N LEU A 24 -27.53 12.34 -19.16
CA LEU A 24 -27.77 12.29 -17.72
C LEU A 24 -29.28 12.42 -17.45
N LYS A 25 -29.85 11.48 -16.68
CA LYS A 25 -31.24 11.55 -16.23
C LYS A 25 -31.26 11.94 -14.76
N LEU A 26 -31.88 13.07 -14.40
CA LEU A 26 -32.00 13.52 -13.01
C LEU A 26 -33.17 12.87 -12.28
N SER A 27 -33.16 11.53 -12.21
CA SER A 27 -34.05 10.79 -11.32
C SER A 27 -33.72 11.07 -9.85
N GLU A 28 -34.64 10.72 -8.95
CA GLU A 28 -34.42 10.79 -7.51
C GLU A 28 -33.16 10.02 -7.10
N ASP A 29 -32.98 8.79 -7.61
CA ASP A 29 -31.79 7.98 -7.35
C ASP A 29 -30.48 8.65 -7.84
N THR A 30 -30.51 9.26 -9.03
CA THR A 30 -29.32 9.93 -9.59
C THR A 30 -28.97 11.18 -8.80
N ARG A 31 -29.98 11.92 -8.34
CA ARG A 31 -29.79 13.08 -7.45
C ARG A 31 -29.20 12.64 -6.12
N ALA A 32 -29.77 11.60 -5.50
CA ALA A 32 -29.27 11.05 -4.25
C ALA A 32 -27.82 10.57 -4.36
N LEU A 33 -27.48 9.86 -5.45
CA LEU A 33 -26.11 9.44 -5.75
C LEU A 33 -25.16 10.64 -5.88
N LEU A 34 -25.54 11.65 -6.67
CA LEU A 34 -24.71 12.84 -6.86
C LEU A 34 -24.50 13.63 -5.57
N LEU A 35 -25.53 13.81 -4.75
CA LEU A 35 -25.43 14.48 -3.43
C LEU A 35 -24.51 13.69 -2.48
N LYS A 36 -24.70 12.38 -2.39
CA LYS A 36 -23.86 11.51 -1.56
C LYS A 36 -22.39 11.61 -1.98
N SER A 37 -22.11 11.43 -3.28
CA SER A 37 -20.74 11.47 -3.78
C SER A 37 -20.11 12.86 -3.71
N ALA A 38 -20.89 13.93 -3.88
CA ALA A 38 -20.43 15.31 -3.68
C ALA A 38 -19.89 15.52 -2.26
N ARG A 39 -20.64 15.09 -1.25
CA ARG A 39 -20.21 15.14 0.15
C ARG A 39 -18.91 14.35 0.40
N GLU A 40 -18.81 13.15 -0.18
CA GLU A 40 -17.63 12.29 -0.07
C GLU A 40 -16.36 12.89 -0.69
N VAL A 41 -16.50 13.84 -1.62
CA VAL A 41 -15.37 14.58 -2.23
C VAL A 41 -15.26 16.03 -1.77
N ALA A 42 -15.86 16.35 -0.62
CA ALA A 42 -15.85 17.69 -0.02
C ALA A 42 -16.39 18.81 -0.95
N ILE A 43 -17.44 18.52 -1.70
CA ILE A 43 -18.29 19.54 -2.30
C ILE A 43 -19.40 19.85 -1.29
N SER A 44 -19.69 21.13 -1.07
CA SER A 44 -20.71 21.53 -0.10
C SER A 44 -22.10 21.05 -0.53
N GLU A 45 -22.97 20.76 0.45
CA GLU A 45 -24.35 20.36 0.19
C GLU A 45 -25.10 21.41 -0.63
N GLN A 46 -24.92 22.69 -0.29
CA GLN A 46 -25.50 23.82 -1.01
C GLN A 46 -25.05 23.87 -2.48
N ASP A 47 -23.76 23.76 -2.75
CA ASP A 47 -23.23 23.78 -4.13
C ASP A 47 -23.75 22.59 -4.95
N ALA A 48 -23.86 21.42 -4.30
CA ALA A 48 -24.37 20.22 -4.94
C ALA A 48 -25.87 20.35 -5.25
N GLU A 49 -26.69 20.83 -4.31
CA GLU A 49 -28.12 21.10 -4.54
C GLU A 49 -28.35 22.14 -5.64
N ASP A 50 -27.60 23.24 -5.63
CA ASP A 50 -27.68 24.28 -6.65
C ASP A 50 -27.30 23.72 -8.02
N ALA A 51 -26.26 22.89 -8.10
CA ALA A 51 -25.86 22.23 -9.34
C ALA A 51 -26.91 21.24 -9.87
N LEU A 52 -27.73 20.63 -9.00
CA LEU A 52 -28.78 19.69 -9.42
C LEU A 52 -30.06 20.37 -9.93
N ARG A 53 -30.12 21.70 -10.00
CA ARG A 53 -31.27 22.44 -10.55
C ARG A 53 -31.43 22.25 -12.06
N THR A 54 -30.35 22.06 -12.81
CA THR A 54 -30.38 21.91 -14.26
C THR A 54 -29.50 20.76 -14.74
N LEU A 55 -29.83 20.20 -15.90
CA LEU A 55 -29.04 19.13 -16.52
C LEU A 55 -27.58 19.54 -16.81
N PRO A 56 -27.30 20.73 -17.39
CA PRO A 56 -25.92 21.17 -17.61
C PRO A 56 -25.11 21.28 -16.32
N THR A 57 -25.69 21.91 -15.28
CA THR A 57 -24.99 22.10 -14.00
C THR A 57 -24.78 20.78 -13.26
N ALA A 58 -25.73 19.84 -13.34
CA ALA A 58 -25.59 18.51 -12.75
C ALA A 58 -24.52 17.68 -13.47
N THR A 59 -24.38 17.84 -14.79
CA THR A 59 -23.30 17.21 -15.57
C THR A 59 -21.93 17.78 -15.18
N THR A 60 -21.86 19.09 -14.90
CA THR A 60 -20.64 19.71 -14.36
C THR A 60 -20.29 19.17 -12.97
N LEU A 61 -21.28 19.01 -12.08
CA LEU A 61 -21.08 18.37 -10.77
C LEU A 61 -20.53 16.95 -10.91
N LEU A 62 -21.12 16.12 -11.78
CA LEU A 62 -20.64 14.76 -12.05
C LEU A 62 -19.18 14.75 -12.52
N ARG A 63 -18.80 15.69 -13.41
CA ARG A 63 -17.42 15.84 -13.89
C ARG A 63 -16.47 16.21 -12.75
N GLU A 64 -16.87 17.14 -11.89
CA GLU A 64 -16.06 17.57 -10.75
C GLU A 64 -15.86 16.45 -9.73
N ILE A 65 -16.92 15.71 -9.39
CA ILE A 65 -16.82 14.53 -8.51
C ILE A 65 -15.84 13.51 -9.09
N ARG A 66 -16.00 13.15 -10.37
CA ARG A 66 -15.08 12.24 -11.06
C ARG A 66 -13.64 12.76 -11.03
N HIS A 67 -13.47 14.06 -11.28
CA HIS A 67 -12.16 14.70 -11.30
C HIS A 67 -11.47 14.61 -9.94
N ARG A 68 -12.14 14.97 -8.85
CA ARG A 68 -11.59 14.90 -7.49
C ARG A 68 -11.22 13.47 -7.07
N ILE A 69 -12.08 12.50 -7.36
CA ILE A 69 -11.78 11.08 -7.11
C ILE A 69 -10.51 10.66 -7.85
N GLY A 70 -10.42 10.97 -9.15
CA GLY A 70 -9.30 10.57 -10.00
C GLY A 70 -7.98 11.29 -9.68
N GLU A 71 -8.01 12.61 -9.49
CA GLU A 71 -6.84 13.40 -9.10
C GLU A 71 -6.32 13.01 -7.73
N GLY A 72 -7.20 12.91 -6.73
CA GLY A 72 -6.81 12.55 -5.37
C GLY A 72 -6.20 11.15 -5.30
N SER A 73 -6.80 10.16 -5.99
CA SER A 73 -6.24 8.81 -6.09
C SER A 73 -4.83 8.82 -6.68
N ARG A 74 -4.64 9.53 -7.80
CA ARG A 74 -3.34 9.63 -8.50
C ARG A 74 -2.30 10.37 -7.66
N ARG A 75 -2.70 11.44 -6.98
CA ARG A 75 -1.82 12.22 -6.10
C ARG A 75 -1.34 11.36 -4.93
N LEU A 76 -2.27 10.77 -4.19
CA LEU A 76 -1.95 9.93 -3.04
C LEU A 76 -1.11 8.72 -3.44
N SER A 77 -1.47 8.03 -4.54
CA SER A 77 -0.69 6.87 -5.01
C SER A 77 0.75 7.24 -5.34
N ARG A 78 0.96 8.36 -6.06
CA ARG A 78 2.32 8.85 -6.39
C ARG A 78 3.11 9.24 -5.15
N ALA A 79 2.50 10.04 -4.26
CA ALA A 79 3.15 10.50 -3.04
C ALA A 79 3.52 9.32 -2.13
N ARG A 80 2.60 8.35 -1.96
CA ARG A 80 2.80 7.15 -1.16
C ARG A 80 3.94 6.27 -1.69
N SER A 81 3.96 5.98 -2.99
CA SER A 81 5.03 5.18 -3.59
C SER A 81 6.39 5.85 -3.37
N ARG A 82 6.50 7.16 -3.62
CA ARG A 82 7.75 7.89 -3.42
C ARG A 82 8.15 7.98 -1.95
N ALA A 83 7.21 8.17 -1.03
CA ALA A 83 7.50 8.19 0.40
C ALA A 83 8.00 6.84 0.92
N TYR A 84 7.49 5.73 0.40
CA TYR A 84 8.03 4.41 0.72
C TYR A 84 9.44 4.19 0.17
N GLU A 85 9.75 4.68 -1.03
CA GLU A 85 11.14 4.65 -1.54
C GLU A 85 12.09 5.44 -0.65
N LEU A 86 11.67 6.63 -0.18
CA LEU A 86 12.46 7.44 0.74
C LEU A 86 12.66 6.75 2.09
N ARG A 87 11.59 6.17 2.67
CA ARG A 87 11.68 5.34 3.88
C ARG A 87 12.68 4.21 3.70
N ASP A 88 12.61 3.48 2.60
CA ASP A 88 13.48 2.33 2.34
C ASP A 88 14.94 2.74 2.10
N ALA A 89 15.17 3.99 1.67
CA ALA A 89 16.48 4.62 1.63
C ALA A 89 16.94 5.23 2.98
N GLY A 90 16.09 5.17 4.02
CA GLY A 90 16.36 5.72 5.34
C GLY A 90 16.06 7.21 5.51
N ASP A 91 15.45 7.86 4.51
CA ASP A 91 15.04 9.27 4.53
C ASP A 91 13.59 9.43 5.01
N LEU A 92 13.39 9.32 6.32
CA LEU A 92 12.08 9.49 6.95
C LEU A 92 11.59 10.95 6.90
N ASP A 93 12.50 11.92 6.91
CA ASP A 93 12.15 13.34 6.82
C ASP A 93 11.53 13.68 5.47
N GLY A 94 12.17 13.22 4.39
CA GLY A 94 11.64 13.34 3.04
C GLY A 94 10.31 12.61 2.87
N ALA A 95 10.17 11.39 3.43
CA ALA A 95 8.91 10.66 3.40
C ALA A 95 7.76 11.42 4.08
N ARG A 96 8.01 12.00 5.27
CA ARG A 96 7.04 12.85 5.97
C ARG A 96 6.70 14.10 5.20
N GLN A 97 7.68 14.76 4.59
CA GLN A 97 7.45 15.97 3.81
C GLN A 97 6.52 15.71 2.63
N LEU A 98 6.69 14.60 1.91
CA LEU A 98 5.80 14.23 0.81
C LEU A 98 4.34 14.03 1.25
N MET A 99 4.12 13.47 2.44
CA MET A 99 2.76 13.33 2.98
C MET A 99 2.16 14.68 3.37
N ARG A 100 2.96 15.59 3.95
CA ARG A 100 2.52 16.97 4.23
C ARG A 100 2.18 17.74 2.95
N ASP A 101 3.00 17.61 1.92
CA ASP A 101 2.78 18.27 0.63
C ASP A 101 1.50 17.75 -0.04
N ALA A 102 1.25 16.43 0.03
CA ALA A 102 0.00 15.85 -0.45
C ALA A 102 -1.21 16.37 0.34
N LEU A 103 -1.12 16.44 1.67
CA LEU A 103 -2.17 16.95 2.55
C LEU A 103 -2.47 18.44 2.36
N ALA A 104 -1.48 19.23 1.96
CA ALA A 104 -1.65 20.67 1.73
C ALA A 104 -2.62 20.98 0.57
N VAL A 105 -2.73 20.08 -0.40
CA VAL A 105 -3.56 20.26 -1.60
C VAL A 105 -4.73 19.29 -1.70
N GLU A 106 -4.76 18.23 -0.89
CA GLU A 106 -5.83 17.24 -0.91
C GLU A 106 -7.07 17.75 -0.18
N VAL A 107 -8.22 17.64 -0.84
CA VAL A 107 -9.52 18.11 -0.33
C VAL A 107 -10.47 16.97 -0.03
N VAL A 108 -10.29 15.80 -0.65
CA VAL A 108 -11.16 14.63 -0.46
C VAL A 108 -10.86 13.99 0.90
N PRO A 109 -11.83 13.94 1.84
CA PRO A 109 -11.60 13.49 3.21
C PRO A 109 -10.96 12.10 3.31
N LEU A 110 -11.42 11.14 2.51
CA LEU A 110 -10.87 9.79 2.49
C LEU A 110 -9.36 9.77 2.16
N TYR A 111 -8.93 10.55 1.17
CA TYR A 111 -7.52 10.58 0.79
C TYR A 111 -6.66 11.36 1.78
N ARG A 112 -7.24 12.38 2.45
CA ARG A 112 -6.58 13.08 3.56
C ARG A 112 -6.32 12.12 4.73
N GLU A 113 -7.34 11.40 5.17
CA GLU A 113 -7.23 10.42 6.26
C GLU A 113 -6.14 9.36 5.97
N GLN A 114 -6.09 8.85 4.74
CA GLN A 114 -5.05 7.91 4.32
C GLN A 114 -3.64 8.53 4.35
N ALA A 115 -3.49 9.79 3.92
CA ALA A 115 -2.21 10.49 3.97
C ALA A 115 -1.78 10.86 5.40
N GLU A 116 -2.73 11.21 6.27
CA GLU A 116 -2.52 11.44 7.71
C GLU A 116 -2.04 10.17 8.40
N THR A 117 -2.69 9.02 8.13
CA THR A 117 -2.27 7.71 8.65
C THR A 117 -0.81 7.38 8.27
N LEU A 118 -0.43 7.65 7.02
CA LEU A 118 0.95 7.45 6.55
C LEU A 118 1.94 8.42 7.21
N LEU A 119 1.54 9.69 7.39
CA LEU A 119 2.36 10.69 8.08
C LEU A 119 2.61 10.31 9.54
N ASP A 120 1.59 9.82 10.23
CA ASP A 120 1.68 9.32 11.61
C ASP A 120 2.61 8.11 11.68
N GLN A 121 2.48 7.17 10.73
CA GLN A 121 3.38 6.02 10.62
C GLN A 121 4.84 6.46 10.47
N PHE A 122 5.14 7.37 9.54
CA PHE A 122 6.52 7.85 9.34
C PHE A 122 7.04 8.66 10.52
N THR A 123 6.16 9.38 11.22
CA THR A 123 6.50 10.11 12.44
C THR A 123 6.87 9.14 13.55
N GLY A 124 6.05 8.12 13.80
CA GLY A 124 6.35 7.07 14.76
C GLY A 124 7.66 6.35 14.43
N LEU A 125 7.90 6.02 13.15
CA LEU A 125 9.18 5.41 12.76
C LEU A 125 10.37 6.35 13.01
N SER A 126 10.21 7.66 12.83
CA SER A 126 11.27 8.63 13.15
C SER A 126 11.57 8.66 14.65
N GLU A 127 10.56 8.49 15.49
CA GLU A 127 10.73 8.37 16.94
C GLU A 127 11.42 7.07 17.33
N VAL A 128 11.08 5.94 16.69
CA VAL A 128 11.79 4.67 16.86
C VAL A 128 13.26 4.82 16.48
N LEU A 129 13.56 5.49 15.35
CA LEU A 129 14.94 5.78 14.92
C LEU A 129 15.70 6.57 15.99
N ALA A 130 15.08 7.63 16.51
CA ALA A 130 15.70 8.57 17.42
C ALA A 130 15.90 7.99 18.83
N THR A 131 14.97 7.16 19.30
CA THR A 131 14.96 6.68 20.69
C THR A 131 15.40 5.22 20.85
N GLY A 132 15.34 4.42 19.78
CA GLY A 132 15.51 2.97 19.84
C GLY A 132 14.36 2.23 20.52
N ARG A 133 13.25 2.91 20.86
CA ARG A 133 12.09 2.31 21.52
C ARG A 133 11.04 1.89 20.51
N LEU A 134 10.44 0.73 20.70
CA LEU A 134 9.36 0.24 19.86
C LEU A 134 8.07 1.04 20.09
N ASN A 135 7.29 1.16 19.02
CA ASN A 135 5.93 1.68 19.05
C ASN A 135 4.97 0.53 18.65
N PRO A 136 4.07 0.11 19.55
CA PRO A 136 3.17 -1.03 19.30
C PRO A 136 2.16 -0.80 18.17
N ASP A 137 1.88 0.47 17.83
CA ASP A 137 0.94 0.84 16.77
C ASP A 137 1.58 0.80 15.38
N LEU A 138 2.91 0.61 15.30
CA LEU A 138 3.64 0.56 14.04
C LEU A 138 3.86 -0.88 13.56
N PRO A 139 3.88 -1.11 12.23
CA PRO A 139 4.21 -2.42 11.69
C PRO A 139 5.66 -2.84 12.05
N ASP A 140 5.80 -4.09 12.45
CA ASP A 140 7.05 -4.68 12.94
C ASP A 140 8.26 -4.53 12.02
N ARG A 141 8.10 -4.88 10.73
CA ARG A 141 9.23 -4.91 9.79
C ARG A 141 9.80 -3.52 9.51
N PRO A 142 8.98 -2.47 9.27
CA PRO A 142 9.46 -1.09 9.28
C PRO A 142 10.22 -0.71 10.55
N GLN A 143 9.74 -1.09 11.74
CA GLN A 143 10.45 -0.81 12.99
C GLN A 143 11.83 -1.48 13.00
N LEU A 144 11.93 -2.77 12.61
CA LEU A 144 13.23 -3.46 12.49
C LEU A 144 14.19 -2.77 11.51
N ALA A 145 13.68 -2.31 10.36
CA ALA A 145 14.52 -1.62 9.38
C ALA A 145 15.13 -0.33 9.96
N VAL A 146 14.33 0.41 10.73
CA VAL A 146 14.76 1.65 11.36
C VAL A 146 15.73 1.39 12.52
N LEU A 147 15.52 0.34 13.31
CA LEU A 147 16.46 -0.07 14.36
C LEU A 147 17.80 -0.55 13.77
N ALA A 148 17.77 -1.28 12.65
CA ALA A 148 18.98 -1.66 11.93
C ALA A 148 19.74 -0.43 11.41
N GLN A 149 19.02 0.57 10.89
CA GLN A 149 19.60 1.85 10.48
C GLN A 149 20.24 2.59 11.66
N ARG A 150 19.60 2.60 12.83
CA ARG A 150 20.15 3.18 14.07
C ARG A 150 21.51 2.58 14.43
N ILE A 151 21.60 1.25 14.44
CA ILE A 151 22.87 0.53 14.72
C ILE A 151 23.93 0.88 13.67
N GLN A 152 23.56 0.93 12.38
CA GLN A 152 24.47 1.31 11.30
C GLN A 152 24.99 2.75 11.43
N GLN A 153 24.22 3.65 12.05
CA GLN A 153 24.63 5.01 12.39
C GLN A 153 25.51 5.09 13.65
N GLY A 154 25.87 3.96 14.24
CA GLY A 154 26.69 3.89 15.46
C GLY A 154 25.95 4.29 16.72
N GLN A 155 24.62 4.37 16.68
CA GLN A 155 23.81 4.67 17.85
C GLN A 155 23.51 3.40 18.63
N SER A 156 23.60 3.48 19.96
CA SER A 156 23.32 2.32 20.82
C SER A 156 21.84 1.91 20.72
N LEU A 157 21.61 0.60 20.76
CA LEU A 157 20.29 0.00 20.87
C LEU A 157 20.24 -0.84 22.15
N ASP A 158 19.29 -0.52 23.02
CA ASP A 158 19.07 -1.31 24.22
C ASP A 158 18.41 -2.64 23.85
N PHE A 159 19.05 -3.75 24.20
CA PHE A 159 18.53 -5.08 23.92
C PHE A 159 17.46 -5.50 24.95
N THR A 160 16.29 -4.89 24.83
CA THR A 160 15.12 -5.07 25.71
C THR A 160 14.34 -6.33 25.39
N GLU A 161 13.45 -6.73 26.30
CA GLU A 161 12.55 -7.87 26.05
C GLU A 161 11.55 -7.58 24.91
N ASP A 162 11.13 -6.33 24.74
CA ASP A 162 10.25 -5.94 23.64
C ASP A 162 10.92 -6.14 22.28
N LEU A 163 12.23 -5.84 22.17
CA LEU A 163 13.00 -6.11 20.96
C LEU A 163 13.16 -7.61 20.72
N ARG A 164 13.39 -8.42 21.77
CA ARG A 164 13.39 -9.89 21.64
C ARG A 164 12.05 -10.40 21.15
N ALA A 165 10.94 -9.91 21.72
CA ALA A 165 9.59 -10.30 21.31
C ALA A 165 9.29 -9.91 19.85
N LEU A 166 9.75 -8.74 19.40
CA LEU A 166 9.66 -8.33 18.00
C LEU A 166 10.44 -9.28 17.08
N LEU A 167 11.67 -9.63 17.44
CA LEU A 167 12.50 -10.56 16.66
C LEU A 167 11.88 -11.96 16.60
N ARG A 168 11.36 -12.50 17.71
CA ARG A 168 10.62 -13.77 17.73
C ARG A 168 9.41 -13.77 16.79
N ARG A 169 8.67 -12.66 16.73
CA ARG A 169 7.48 -12.53 15.87
C ARG A 169 7.84 -12.40 14.39
N THR A 170 8.97 -11.79 14.07
CA THR A 170 9.38 -11.46 12.69
C THR A 170 10.29 -12.51 12.06
N ALA A 171 11.13 -13.19 12.82
CA ALA A 171 12.01 -14.27 12.34
C ALA A 171 11.30 -15.35 11.51
N PRO A 172 10.17 -15.96 11.96
CA PRO A 172 9.48 -16.98 11.17
C PRO A 172 8.91 -16.42 9.86
N THR A 173 8.59 -15.13 9.81
CA THR A 173 8.13 -14.48 8.56
C THR A 173 9.23 -14.37 7.51
N ALA A 174 10.50 -14.52 7.89
CA ALA A 174 11.66 -14.62 7.02
C ALA A 174 12.20 -16.08 6.91
N ALA A 175 11.40 -17.07 7.32
CA ALA A 175 11.77 -18.49 7.37
C ALA A 175 13.02 -18.79 8.22
N ILE A 176 13.22 -18.03 9.30
CA ILE A 176 14.25 -18.32 10.30
C ILE A 176 13.60 -19.17 11.39
N SER A 177 14.26 -20.25 11.78
CA SER A 177 13.71 -21.18 12.76
C SER A 177 13.70 -20.60 14.17
N GLU A 178 12.85 -21.13 15.05
CA GLU A 178 12.82 -20.78 16.46
C GLU A 178 14.17 -21.05 17.13
N ALA A 179 14.81 -22.19 16.82
CA ALA A 179 16.12 -22.53 17.38
C ALA A 179 17.21 -21.53 16.97
N GLU A 180 17.29 -21.15 15.70
CA GLU A 180 18.21 -20.10 15.23
C GLU A 180 17.91 -18.75 15.89
N THR A 181 16.62 -18.45 16.09
CA THR A 181 16.17 -17.22 16.75
C THR A 181 16.62 -17.18 18.21
N GLU A 182 16.30 -18.19 19.01
CA GLU A 182 16.67 -18.21 20.42
C GLU A 182 18.20 -18.26 20.62
N GLU A 183 18.94 -18.91 19.72
CA GLU A 183 20.41 -18.86 19.76
C GLU A 183 20.93 -17.43 19.54
N ALA A 184 20.43 -16.75 18.51
CA ALA A 184 20.81 -15.37 18.20
C ALA A 184 20.46 -14.40 19.35
N LEU A 185 19.32 -14.60 20.01
CA LEU A 185 18.84 -13.73 21.09
C LEU A 185 19.62 -13.85 22.41
N LYS A 186 20.62 -14.74 22.51
CA LYS A 186 21.51 -14.85 23.68
C LYS A 186 22.48 -13.69 23.83
N SER A 187 22.72 -12.92 22.76
CA SER A 187 23.65 -11.79 22.75
C SER A 187 23.10 -10.61 21.94
N PRO A 188 23.49 -9.37 22.26
CA PRO A 188 23.17 -8.21 21.43
C PRO A 188 23.65 -8.38 19.99
N GLU A 189 24.88 -8.85 19.78
CA GLU A 189 25.46 -9.04 18.45
C GLU A 189 24.69 -10.07 17.63
N GLY A 190 24.22 -11.15 18.27
CA GLY A 190 23.35 -12.13 17.64
C GLY A 190 21.99 -11.54 17.25
N ALA A 191 21.41 -10.69 18.11
CA ALA A 191 20.15 -10.00 17.82
C ALA A 191 20.27 -9.02 16.64
N GLU A 192 21.39 -8.32 16.52
CA GLU A 192 21.70 -7.48 15.37
C GLU A 192 21.86 -8.33 14.09
N ALA A 193 22.58 -9.45 14.19
CA ALA A 193 22.79 -10.36 13.08
C ALA A 193 21.49 -10.94 12.53
N ILE A 194 20.58 -11.40 13.41
CA ILE A 194 19.28 -11.94 12.99
C ILE A 194 18.37 -10.84 12.42
N MET A 195 18.41 -9.62 12.98
CA MET A 195 17.70 -8.47 12.41
C MET A 195 18.15 -8.20 10.95
N GLY A 196 19.47 -8.16 10.73
CA GLY A 196 20.04 -8.03 9.39
C GLY A 196 19.63 -9.17 8.46
N MET A 197 19.63 -10.41 8.96
CA MET A 197 19.22 -11.59 8.19
C MET A 197 17.75 -11.53 7.77
N ILE A 198 16.84 -11.16 8.68
CA ILE A 198 15.41 -10.97 8.39
C ILE A 198 15.24 -9.97 7.24
N LEU A 199 15.86 -8.79 7.37
CA LEU A 199 15.75 -7.72 6.38
C LEU A 199 16.34 -8.12 5.02
N SER A 200 17.49 -8.81 5.00
CA SER A 200 18.12 -9.29 3.75
C SER A 200 17.24 -10.30 3.03
N ARG A 201 16.74 -11.32 3.74
CA ARG A 201 15.87 -12.36 3.15
C ARG A 201 14.63 -11.76 2.51
N PHE A 202 13.98 -10.80 3.17
CA PHE A 202 12.85 -10.08 2.59
C PHE A 202 13.22 -9.32 1.31
N ARG A 203 14.33 -8.57 1.33
CA ARG A 203 14.79 -7.80 0.15
C ARG A 203 15.12 -8.69 -1.04
N GLU A 204 15.82 -9.81 -0.79
CA GLU A 204 16.19 -10.78 -1.81
C GLU A 204 14.96 -11.49 -2.40
N ALA A 205 14.06 -11.96 -1.53
CA ALA A 205 12.82 -12.61 -1.94
C ALA A 205 11.91 -11.66 -2.74
N GLN A 206 11.77 -10.41 -2.30
CA GLN A 206 11.04 -9.38 -3.06
C GLN A 206 11.64 -9.18 -4.47
N SER A 207 12.96 -9.02 -4.54
CA SER A 207 13.66 -8.77 -5.80
C SER A 207 13.55 -9.96 -6.75
N ARG A 208 13.62 -11.19 -6.22
CA ARG A 208 13.41 -12.43 -6.98
C ARG A 208 11.98 -12.53 -7.49
N PHE A 209 11.00 -12.32 -6.61
CA PHE A 209 9.59 -12.40 -6.94
C PHE A 209 9.20 -11.38 -8.02
N LEU A 210 9.56 -10.10 -7.85
CA LEU A 210 9.22 -9.05 -8.82
C LEU A 210 9.84 -9.31 -10.20
N ARG A 211 11.12 -9.69 -10.27
CA ARG A 211 11.75 -10.05 -11.56
C ARG A 211 11.05 -11.22 -12.23
N SER A 212 10.66 -12.22 -11.46
CA SER A 212 9.96 -13.40 -11.95
C SER A 212 8.54 -13.07 -12.42
N MET A 213 7.85 -12.17 -11.71
CA MET A 213 6.53 -11.64 -12.08
C MET A 213 6.56 -10.92 -13.43
N TYR A 214 7.55 -10.05 -13.66
CA TYR A 214 7.70 -9.37 -14.95
C TYR A 214 7.93 -10.36 -16.09
N ARG A 215 8.79 -11.36 -15.87
CA ARG A 215 9.06 -12.39 -16.88
C ARG A 215 7.84 -13.28 -17.15
N MET A 216 7.15 -13.71 -16.11
CA MET A 216 5.92 -14.49 -16.22
C MET A 216 4.84 -13.73 -16.99
N THR A 217 4.64 -12.45 -16.68
CA THR A 217 3.68 -11.59 -17.39
C THR A 217 4.04 -11.47 -18.87
N SER A 218 5.32 -11.23 -19.19
CA SER A 218 5.78 -11.16 -20.58
C SER A 218 5.56 -12.47 -21.35
N LEU A 219 5.78 -13.63 -20.71
CA LEU A 219 5.56 -14.94 -21.32
C LEU A 219 4.07 -15.16 -21.60
N ARG A 220 3.22 -14.89 -20.61
CA ARG A 220 1.77 -14.96 -20.75
C ARG A 220 1.26 -14.07 -21.88
N ASP A 221 1.70 -12.82 -21.94
CA ASP A 221 1.25 -11.86 -22.93
C ASP A 221 1.73 -12.22 -24.35
N SER A 222 2.81 -13.00 -24.47
CA SER A 222 3.28 -13.60 -25.74
C SER A 222 2.59 -14.91 -26.12
N GLY A 223 1.70 -15.42 -25.25
CA GLY A 223 0.98 -16.69 -25.44
C GLY A 223 1.69 -17.93 -24.89
N ASP A 224 2.92 -17.79 -24.34
CA ASP A 224 3.65 -18.89 -23.71
C ASP A 224 3.20 -19.10 -22.25
N LEU A 225 2.02 -19.71 -22.10
CA LEU A 225 1.44 -20.00 -20.79
C LEU A 225 2.26 -21.04 -20.00
N GLU A 226 2.86 -22.03 -20.66
CA GLU A 226 3.65 -23.03 -19.95
C GLU A 226 4.97 -22.46 -19.46
N GLY A 227 5.64 -21.61 -20.24
CA GLY A 227 6.78 -20.83 -19.78
C GLY A 227 6.41 -19.93 -18.59
N ALA A 228 5.25 -19.28 -18.63
CA ALA A 228 4.75 -18.48 -17.51
C ALA A 228 4.56 -19.33 -16.24
N ARG A 229 3.98 -20.54 -16.34
CA ARG A 229 3.86 -21.48 -15.21
C ARG A 229 5.20 -21.95 -14.70
N GLN A 230 6.10 -22.33 -15.60
CA GLN A 230 7.44 -22.79 -15.24
C GLN A 230 8.20 -21.70 -14.48
N GLN A 231 8.07 -20.44 -14.89
CA GLN A 231 8.68 -19.30 -14.19
C GLN A 231 8.19 -19.17 -12.74
N MET A 232 6.92 -19.50 -12.43
CA MET A 232 6.43 -19.52 -11.04
C MET A 232 6.88 -20.77 -10.28
N ARG A 233 6.94 -21.94 -10.92
CA ARG A 233 7.50 -23.16 -10.32
C ARG A 233 8.97 -22.98 -9.93
N ASP A 234 9.74 -22.29 -10.77
CA ASP A 234 11.15 -21.97 -10.50
C ASP A 234 11.30 -21.07 -9.27
N VAL A 235 10.38 -20.11 -9.06
CA VAL A 235 10.33 -19.31 -7.83
C VAL A 235 10.04 -20.20 -6.62
N LEU A 236 9.01 -21.05 -6.71
CA LEU A 236 8.61 -21.94 -5.61
C LEU A 236 9.67 -22.98 -5.22
N ALA A 237 10.58 -23.31 -6.14
CA ALA A 237 11.70 -24.21 -5.86
C ALA A 237 12.76 -23.59 -4.94
N VAL A 238 12.89 -22.25 -4.93
CA VAL A 238 13.94 -21.54 -4.20
C VAL A 238 13.41 -20.58 -3.14
N GLU A 239 12.13 -20.22 -3.20
CA GLU A 239 11.53 -19.25 -2.28
C GLU A 239 11.14 -19.91 -0.96
N VAL A 240 11.72 -19.39 0.10
CA VAL A 240 11.53 -19.86 1.48
C VAL A 240 10.71 -18.86 2.30
N VAL A 241 10.69 -17.58 1.93
CA VAL A 241 9.94 -16.55 2.66
C VAL A 241 8.44 -16.78 2.44
N PRO A 242 7.66 -17.10 3.48
CA PRO A 242 6.28 -17.58 3.34
C PRO A 242 5.40 -16.68 2.48
N ARG A 243 5.47 -15.36 2.69
CA ARG A 243 4.68 -14.38 1.93
C ARG A 243 4.94 -14.41 0.42
N TYR A 244 6.20 -14.52 -0.01
CA TYR A 244 6.53 -14.52 -1.44
C TYR A 244 6.28 -15.88 -2.08
N ARG A 245 6.38 -16.95 -1.29
CA ARG A 245 5.96 -18.27 -1.69
C ARG A 245 4.45 -18.31 -1.96
N GLU A 246 3.64 -17.86 -1.01
CA GLU A 246 2.17 -17.78 -1.15
C GLU A 246 1.77 -16.94 -2.36
N ALA A 247 2.42 -15.78 -2.56
CA ALA A 247 2.18 -14.95 -3.73
C ALA A 247 2.51 -15.68 -5.05
N ALA A 248 3.58 -16.47 -5.10
CA ALA A 248 3.90 -17.27 -6.28
C ALA A 248 2.91 -18.44 -6.49
N GLU A 249 2.41 -19.05 -5.42
CA GLU A 249 1.36 -20.08 -5.48
C GLU A 249 0.03 -19.50 -5.99
N GLU A 250 -0.34 -18.29 -5.58
CA GLU A 250 -1.51 -17.57 -6.10
C GLU A 250 -1.39 -17.27 -7.59
N GLN A 251 -0.23 -16.78 -8.03
CA GLN A 251 0.02 -16.49 -9.44
C GLN A 251 -0.02 -17.75 -10.30
N LEU A 252 0.55 -18.86 -9.81
CA LEU A 252 0.48 -20.15 -10.49
C LEU A 252 -0.97 -20.64 -10.61
N ARG A 253 -1.77 -20.56 -9.54
CA ARG A 253 -3.21 -20.88 -9.58
C ARG A 253 -3.97 -20.02 -10.60
N GLY A 254 -3.62 -18.74 -10.70
CA GLY A 254 -4.20 -17.82 -11.69
C GLY A 254 -3.93 -18.24 -13.14
N LEU A 255 -2.74 -18.79 -13.43
CA LEU A 255 -2.38 -19.31 -14.76
C LEU A 255 -3.02 -20.66 -15.11
N ASP A 256 -3.51 -21.39 -14.10
CA ASP A 256 -4.20 -22.66 -14.26
C ASP A 256 -5.72 -22.50 -14.41
N SER A 257 -6.24 -21.30 -14.12
CA SER A 257 -7.65 -20.98 -14.25
C SER A 257 -7.98 -20.70 -15.73
N PRO A 258 -9.13 -21.19 -16.25
CA PRO A 258 -9.56 -20.85 -17.61
C PRO A 258 -9.75 -19.33 -17.73
N PRO A 259 -9.50 -18.74 -18.92
CA PRO A 259 -9.78 -17.33 -19.13
C PRO A 259 -11.26 -17.04 -18.83
N PRO A 260 -11.59 -15.89 -18.21
CA PRO A 260 -12.99 -15.53 -17.96
C PRO A 260 -13.76 -15.52 -19.28
N GLU A 261 -14.96 -16.12 -19.27
CA GLU A 261 -15.86 -16.12 -20.44
C GLU A 261 -16.14 -14.68 -20.86
N ALA A 262 -15.95 -14.41 -22.16
CA ALA A 262 -16.12 -13.09 -22.78
C ALA A 262 -17.58 -12.77 -23.10
#